data_AF-A0A925Q6M2-F1
#
_entry.id   AF-A0A925Q6M2-F1
#
_cell.length_a   1.000
_cell.length_b   1.000
_cell.length_c   1.000
_cell.angle_alpha   90.00
_cell.angle_beta   90.00
_cell.angle_gamma   90.00
#
_symmetry.space_group_name_H-M   'P 1'
#
loop_
_entity.id
_entity.type
_entity.pdbx_description
1 polymer ?
#
loop_
_entity_poly.entity_id
_entity_poly.type
_entity_poly.pdbx_seq_one_letter_code
_entity_poly.pdbx_strand_id
1 'polypeptide(L)' 'MDDALNKVDLDGHKGRHSVAYHRYVWDRLAKAVGNSSGIDYRLQLRGELERLRVELLTPGTTIRGLLKLP' A
#
# COMPACT_ATOMS: atom_id res chain seq x y z
N MET A 1 5.03 5.20 -13.73
CA MET A 1 4.29 4.89 -12.48
C MET A 1 3.35 3.70 -12.72
N ASP A 2 3.76 2.77 -13.58
CA ASP A 2 2.81 1.85 -14.24
C ASP A 2 2.97 0.39 -13.81
N ASP A 3 3.72 0.16 -12.74
CA ASP A 3 3.79 -1.17 -12.13
C ASP A 3 2.39 -1.57 -11.65
N ALA A 4 1.93 -2.75 -12.05
CA ALA A 4 0.63 -3.29 -11.68
C ALA A 4 0.49 -3.44 -10.16
N LEU A 5 1.59 -3.61 -9.42
CA LEU A 5 1.57 -3.65 -7.94
C LEU A 5 1.29 -2.29 -7.32
N ASN A 6 1.53 -1.19 -8.05
CA ASN A 6 1.21 0.16 -7.61
C ASN A 6 -0.22 0.59 -8.01
N LYS A 7 -0.98 -0.28 -8.68
CA LYS A 7 -2.37 -0.03 -9.09
C LYS A 7 -3.27 -1.03 -8.36
N VAL A 8 -4.26 -0.50 -7.65
CA VAL A 8 -5.34 -1.31 -7.07
C VAL A 8 -6.64 -0.70 -7.54
N ASP A 9 -7.40 -1.45 -8.33
CA ASP A 9 -8.74 -1.05 -8.72
C ASP A 9 -9.67 -1.21 -7.53
N LEU A 10 -10.04 -0.07 -6.94
CA LEU A 10 -11.04 0.03 -5.90
C LEU A 10 -12.23 0.79 -6.50
N ASP A 11 -13.37 0.11 -6.59
CA ASP A 11 -14.55 0.69 -7.21
C ASP A 11 -14.98 1.97 -6.49
N GLY A 12 -15.29 3.01 -7.25
CA GLY A 12 -15.63 4.34 -6.73
C GLY A 12 -14.48 5.13 -6.04
N HIS A 13 -13.27 4.57 -5.93
CA HIS A 13 -12.15 5.24 -5.27
C HIS A 13 -11.44 6.24 -6.19
N LYS A 14 -11.76 7.53 -6.04
CA LYS A 14 -11.08 8.64 -6.72
C LYS A 14 -10.79 9.78 -5.75
N GLY A 15 -9.56 10.27 -5.75
CA GLY A 15 -9.20 11.49 -5.03
C GLY A 15 -7.83 11.44 -4.36
N ARG A 16 -7.41 12.59 -3.83
CA ARG A 16 -6.17 12.71 -3.05
C ARG A 16 -6.33 11.91 -1.75
N HIS A 17 -5.39 11.03 -1.45
CA HIS A 17 -5.39 10.33 -0.17
C HIS A 17 -5.04 11.29 0.97
N SER A 18 -5.49 10.93 2.17
CA SER A 18 -5.14 11.69 3.37
C SER A 18 -3.65 11.58 3.67
N VAL A 19 -3.10 12.57 4.40
CA VAL A 19 -1.72 12.48 4.91
C VAL A 19 -1.54 11.24 5.80
N ALA A 20 -2.58 10.85 6.54
CA ALA A 20 -2.57 9.65 7.36
C ALA A 20 -2.40 8.37 6.53
N TYR A 21 -3.10 8.25 5.40
CA TYR A 21 -2.91 7.14 4.47
C TYR A 21 -1.48 7.11 3.92
N HIS A 22 -0.97 8.25 3.45
CA HIS A 22 0.39 8.33 2.90
C HIS A 22 1.44 7.94 3.94
N ARG A 23 1.30 8.41 5.19
CA ARG A 23 2.21 8.05 6.28
C ARG A 23 2.12 6.56 6.62
N TYR A 24 0.91 6.02 6.72
CA TYR A 24 0.71 4.58 7.01
C TYR A 24 1.39 3.69 5.96
N VAL A 25 1.19 3.99 4.67
CA VAL A 25 1.82 3.24 3.57
C VAL A 25 3.35 3.40 3.62
N TRP A 26 3.84 4.63 3.79
CA TRP A 26 5.28 4.88 3.88
C TRP A 26 5.94 4.09 5.03
N ASP A 27 5.39 4.15 6.23
CA ASP A 27 5.95 3.49 7.41
C ASP A 27 5.98 1.96 7.23
N ARG A 28 4.93 1.39 6.64
CA ARG A 28 4.85 -0.05 6.30
C ARG A 28 5.92 -0.45 5.30
N LEU A 29 6.05 0.29 4.19
CA LEU A 29 7.04 0.00 3.15
C LEU A 29 8.46 0.17 3.68
N ALA A 30 8.75 1.26 4.41
CA ALA A 30 10.06 1.52 5.01
C ALA A 30 10.46 0.43 6.00
N LYS A 31 9.52 -0.04 6.83
CA LYS A 31 9.75 -1.15 7.76
C LYS A 31 10.01 -2.47 7.03
N ALA A 32 9.27 -2.76 5.96
CA ALA A 32 9.41 -4.01 5.22
C ALA A 32 10.76 -4.10 4.50
N VAL A 33 11.20 -3.01 3.86
CA VAL A 33 12.48 -2.99 3.16
C VAL A 33 13.67 -2.82 4.11
N GLY A 34 13.51 -2.13 5.25
CA GLY A 34 14.57 -1.92 6.23
C GLY A 34 15.87 -1.41 5.58
N ASN A 35 16.97 -2.12 5.84
CA ASN A 35 18.29 -1.86 5.23
C ASN A 35 18.60 -2.76 4.01
N SER A 36 17.60 -3.46 3.46
CA SER A 36 17.82 -4.35 2.31
C SER A 36 18.18 -3.59 1.05
N SER A 37 18.87 -4.27 0.13
CA SER A 37 19.25 -3.71 -1.16
C SER A 37 19.16 -4.78 -2.27
N GLY A 38 19.31 -4.37 -3.53
CA GLY A 38 19.32 -5.30 -4.66
C GLY A 38 18.04 -6.14 -4.79
N ILE A 39 18.20 -7.46 -4.92
CA ILE A 39 17.09 -8.41 -5.11
C ILE A 39 16.22 -8.49 -3.85
N ASP A 40 16.83 -8.50 -2.66
CA ASP A 40 16.10 -8.61 -1.40
C ASP A 40 15.18 -7.41 -1.18
N TYR A 41 15.67 -6.19 -1.48
CA TYR A 41 14.83 -5.00 -1.47
C TYR A 41 13.59 -5.14 -2.36
N ARG A 42 13.79 -5.65 -3.59
CA ARG A 42 12.69 -5.83 -4.54
C ARG A 42 11.69 -6.87 -4.05
N LEU A 43 12.14 -7.97 -3.46
CA LEU A 43 11.27 -9.01 -2.91
C LEU A 43 10.47 -8.50 -1.72
N GLN A 44 11.12 -7.82 -0.77
CA GLN A 44 10.46 -7.27 0.41
C GLN A 44 9.45 -6.18 0.03
N LEU A 45 9.84 -5.26 -0.86
CA LEU A 45 8.95 -4.21 -1.35
C LEU A 45 7.71 -4.79 -2.03
N ARG A 46 7.89 -5.77 -2.93
CA ARG A 46 6.77 -6.40 -3.65
C ARG A 46 5.84 -7.16 -2.70
N GLY A 47 6.39 -7.97 -1.81
CA GLY A 47 5.60 -8.71 -0.84
C GLY A 47 4.79 -7.78 0.08
N GLU A 48 5.33 -6.63 0.44
CA GLU A 48 4.61 -5.64 1.24
C GLU A 48 3.50 -4.93 0.46
N LEU A 49 3.76 -4.54 -0.80
CA LEU A 49 2.74 -3.96 -1.67
C LEU A 49 1.57 -4.93 -1.88
N GLU A 50 1.84 -6.22 -2.04
CA GLU A 50 0.79 -7.25 -2.14
C GLU A 50 -0.02 -7.37 -0.85
N ARG A 51 0.62 -7.36 0.32
CA ARG A 51 -0.07 -7.35 1.61
C ARG A 51 -0.97 -6.13 1.77
N LEU A 52 -0.45 -4.93 1.47
CA LEU A 52 -1.23 -3.70 1.53
C LEU A 52 -2.42 -3.74 0.56
N ARG A 53 -2.25 -4.30 -0.64
CA ARG A 53 -3.35 -4.53 -1.60
C ARG A 53 -4.42 -5.46 -1.03
N VAL A 54 -4.04 -6.58 -0.43
CA VAL A 54 -5.01 -7.50 0.20
C VAL A 54 -5.73 -6.83 1.36
N GLU A 55 -5.00 -6.10 2.21
CA GLU A 55 -5.58 -5.35 3.32
C GLU A 55 -6.60 -4.31 2.80
N LEU A 56 -6.26 -3.56 1.75
CA LEU A 56 -7.14 -2.57 1.11
C LEU A 56 -8.46 -3.17 0.63
N LEU A 57 -8.42 -4.39 0.09
CA LEU A 57 -9.59 -5.11 -0.41
C LEU A 57 -10.38 -5.80 0.71
N THR A 58 -9.84 -5.86 1.93
CA THR A 58 -10.46 -6.55 3.06
C THR A 58 -11.26 -5.56 3.92
N PRO A 59 -12.58 -5.77 4.12
CA PRO A 59 -13.39 -4.95 5.03
C PRO A 59 -12.85 -4.92 6.46
N GLY A 60 -12.89 -3.76 7.09
CA GLY A 60 -12.50 -3.59 8.50
C GLY A 60 -10.99 -3.42 8.75
N THR A 61 -10.13 -3.45 7.72
CA THR A 61 -8.70 -3.17 7.90
C THR A 61 -8.42 -1.68 8.09
N THR A 62 -7.34 -1.38 8.81
CA THR A 62 -6.89 -0.01 9.06
C THR A 62 -6.70 0.77 7.77
N ILE A 63 -5.99 0.21 6.79
CA ILE A 63 -5.70 0.90 5.53
C ILE A 63 -6.96 1.21 4.73
N ARG A 64 -7.96 0.32 4.74
CA ARG A 64 -9.25 0.55 4.09
C ARG A 64 -10.04 1.67 4.78
N GLY A 65 -9.98 1.75 6.11
CA GLY A 65 -10.59 2.85 6.87
C GLY A 65 -9.92 4.21 6.66
N LEU A 66 -8.65 4.24 6.24
CA LEU A 66 -7.92 5.47 5.90
C LEU A 66 -8.26 6.01 4.51
N LEU A 67 -8.89 5.19 3.65
CA LEU A 67 -9.44 5.63 2.39
C LEU A 67 -10.82 6.26 2.61
N LYS A 68 -11.05 7.41 1.98
CA LYS A 68 -12.41 7.93 1.78
C LYS A 68 -13.05 7.12 0.66
N LEU A 69 -13.54 5.93 1.00
CA LEU A 69 -14.42 5.19 0.11
C LEU A 69 -15.77 5.92 0.04
N PRO A 70 -16.42 6.00 -1.13
CA PRO A 70 -17.76 6.54 -1.24
C PRO A 70 -18.79 5.76 -0.42
#